data_AF-A0A7C3TXJ6-F1
#
_entry.id   AF-A0A7C3TXJ6-F1
#
_cell.length_a   1.000
_cell.length_b   1.000
_cell.length_c   1.000
_cell.angle_alpha   90.00
_cell.angle_beta   90.00
_cell.angle_gamma   90.00
#
_symmetry.space_group_name_H-M   'P 1'
#
loop_
_entity.id
_entity.type
_entity.pdbx_description
1 polymer ?
#
loop_
_entity_poly.entity_id
_entity_poly.type
_entity_poly.pdbx_seq_one_letter_code
_entity_poly.pdbx_strand_id
1 'polypeptide(L)'
;MMIVRFRKRVFFWGILLILGAGVLGLAACKSRSSQEEAASRMAEKAIKEQTGQEAKVDIQGGNVRIQIGDTSGEVRKTQEWSRDIPPEVPRFTMGKIQGVTTGEREGKKNWNIVIKGGQGGAPNAYLEALKAKGWKITATLTAGDKGSITAQKGNLEVMALFEGERQSAVITVVQK
;
A
#
# COMPACT_ATOMS: atom_id res chain seq x y z
N MET A 1 0.62 10.88 29.02
CA MET A 1 -0.45 10.60 28.04
C MET A 1 0.11 10.56 26.61
N MET A 2 0.99 9.60 26.30
CA MET A 2 1.70 9.56 24.99
C MET A 2 1.75 8.14 24.38
N ILE A 3 1.54 7.11 25.21
CA ILE A 3 1.68 5.69 24.86
C ILE A 3 0.47 5.16 24.06
N VAL A 4 -0.72 5.72 24.23
CA VAL A 4 -1.95 5.22 23.58
C VAL A 4 -2.01 5.57 22.08
N ARG A 5 -1.41 6.70 21.66
CA ARG A 5 -1.43 7.14 20.25
C ARG A 5 -0.57 6.26 19.33
N PHE A 6 0.51 5.68 19.86
CA PHE A 6 1.44 4.85 19.08
C PHE A 6 0.84 3.49 18.72
N ARG A 7 0.09 2.88 19.65
CA ARG A 7 -0.56 1.57 19.48
C ARG A 7 -1.65 1.57 18.40
N LYS A 8 -2.36 2.69 18.21
CA LYS A 8 -3.42 2.84 17.18
C LYS A 8 -2.86 2.97 15.75
N ARG A 9 -1.66 3.54 15.57
CA ARG A 9 -1.03 3.71 14.25
C ARG A 9 -0.59 2.38 13.65
N VAL A 10 -0.02 1.47 14.45
CA VAL A 10 0.44 0.16 13.96
C VAL A 10 -0.75 -0.78 13.68
N PHE A 11 -1.83 -0.66 14.46
CA PHE A 11 -2.99 -1.55 14.38
C PHE A 11 -3.82 -1.36 13.11
N PHE A 12 -4.07 -0.11 12.69
CA PHE A 12 -4.82 0.19 11.47
C PHE A 12 -4.09 -0.28 10.19
N TRP A 13 -2.77 -0.09 10.17
CA TRP A 13 -1.93 -0.49 9.05
C TRP A 13 -1.72 -2.01 9.00
N GLY A 14 -1.68 -2.68 10.16
CA GLY A 14 -1.70 -4.14 10.25
C GLY A 14 -2.99 -4.76 9.70
N ILE A 15 -4.15 -4.16 10.00
CA ILE A 15 -5.46 -4.62 9.49
C ILE A 15 -5.56 -4.45 7.97
N LEU A 16 -5.07 -3.33 7.42
CA LEU A 16 -5.04 -3.10 5.97
C LEU A 16 -4.11 -4.08 5.23
N LEU A 17 -2.98 -4.45 5.83
CA LEU A 17 -2.07 -5.47 5.29
C LEU A 17 -2.66 -6.88 5.34
N ILE A 18 -3.37 -7.23 6.41
CA ILE A 18 -4.03 -8.55 6.56
C ILE A 18 -5.21 -8.68 5.57
N LEU A 19 -5.99 -7.62 5.37
CA LEU A 19 -7.11 -7.62 4.42
C LEU A 19 -6.63 -7.67 2.95
N GLY A 20 -5.46 -7.08 2.64
CA GLY A 20 -4.87 -7.14 1.30
C GLY A 20 -4.51 -8.56 0.83
N ALA A 21 -4.18 -9.47 1.76
CA ALA A 21 -3.83 -10.86 1.42
C ALA A 21 -5.05 -11.75 1.11
N GLY A 22 -6.22 -11.46 1.71
CA GLY A 22 -7.43 -12.29 1.55
C GLY A 22 -8.25 -12.02 0.29
N VAL A 23 -8.10 -10.87 -0.34
CA VAL A 23 -8.98 -10.39 -1.43
C VAL A 23 -8.60 -10.97 -2.81
N LEU A 24 -7.48 -11.68 -2.93
CA LEU A 24 -6.97 -12.15 -4.23
C LEU A 24 -7.75 -13.33 -4.85
N GLY A 25 -8.71 -13.93 -4.14
CA GLY A 25 -9.42 -15.16 -4.54
C GLY A 25 -10.79 -15.00 -5.20
N LEU A 26 -11.40 -13.80 -5.24
CA LEU A 26 -12.77 -13.64 -5.75
C LEU A 26 -12.76 -12.99 -7.14
N ALA A 27 -12.69 -13.83 -8.17
CA ALA A 27 -12.89 -13.40 -9.55
C ALA A 27 -14.34 -13.62 -9.99
N ALA A 28 -14.85 -12.64 -10.73
CA ALA A 28 -15.95 -12.70 -11.69
C ALA A 28 -17.40 -12.69 -11.15
N CYS A 29 -17.89 -11.49 -10.80
CA CYS A 29 -19.23 -11.03 -11.20
C CYS A 29 -19.23 -9.50 -11.28
N LYS A 30 -19.85 -8.94 -12.34
CA LYS A 30 -19.82 -7.50 -12.70
C LYS A 30 -20.96 -6.71 -12.03
N SER A 31 -21.70 -7.32 -11.12
CA SER A 31 -22.74 -6.72 -10.28
C SER A 31 -22.40 -6.96 -8.81
N ARG A 32 -22.70 -5.98 -7.95
CA ARG A 32 -22.57 -6.09 -6.49
C ARG A 32 -23.34 -7.32 -6.03
N SER A 33 -22.62 -8.39 -5.75
CA SER A 33 -23.23 -9.66 -5.38
C SER A 33 -23.75 -9.57 -3.94
N SER A 34 -24.78 -10.33 -3.60
CA SER A 34 -25.26 -10.46 -2.22
C SER A 34 -24.14 -10.91 -1.26
N GLN A 35 -23.14 -11.62 -1.78
CA GLN A 35 -21.94 -12.02 -1.06
C GLN A 35 -21.01 -10.85 -0.74
N GLU A 36 -20.78 -9.93 -1.67
CA GLU A 36 -19.97 -8.72 -1.43
C GLU A 36 -20.62 -7.77 -0.42
N GLU A 37 -21.96 -7.64 -0.47
CA GLU A 37 -22.73 -6.87 0.51
C GLU A 37 -22.64 -7.50 1.92
N ALA A 38 -22.81 -8.81 2.01
CA ALA A 38 -22.67 -9.54 3.27
C ALA A 38 -21.23 -9.43 3.83
N ALA A 39 -20.22 -9.59 2.98
CA ALA A 39 -18.82 -9.42 3.34
C ALA A 39 -18.51 -8.00 3.85
N SER A 40 -19.06 -6.98 3.18
CA SER A 40 -18.92 -5.59 3.60
C SER A 40 -19.50 -5.37 5.00
N ARG A 41 -20.73 -5.84 5.27
CA ARG A 41 -21.37 -5.72 6.59
C ARG A 41 -20.63 -6.48 7.70
N MET A 42 -20.10 -7.66 7.39
CA MET A 42 -19.27 -8.42 8.34
C MET A 42 -17.98 -7.66 8.67
N ALA A 43 -17.32 -7.09 7.67
CA ALA A 43 -16.12 -6.29 7.87
C ALA A 43 -16.41 -5.02 8.68
N GLU A 44 -17.51 -4.31 8.40
CA GLU A 44 -17.96 -3.15 9.18
C GLU A 44 -18.18 -3.52 10.65
N LYS A 45 -18.90 -4.62 10.91
CA LYS A 45 -19.16 -5.11 12.27
C LYS A 45 -17.86 -5.47 12.99
N ALA A 46 -16.95 -6.20 12.35
CA ALA A 46 -15.66 -6.56 12.94
C ALA A 46 -14.81 -5.33 13.26
N ILE A 47 -14.80 -4.32 12.37
CA ILE A 47 -14.11 -3.05 12.62
C ILE A 47 -14.74 -2.32 13.80
N LYS A 48 -16.07 -2.26 13.89
CA LYS A 48 -16.78 -1.63 15.01
C LYS A 48 -16.47 -2.32 16.33
N GLU A 49 -16.47 -3.65 16.36
CA GLU A 49 -16.13 -4.44 17.55
C GLU A 49 -14.68 -4.20 18.01
N GLN A 50 -13.74 -4.07 17.06
CA GLN A 50 -12.32 -3.87 17.39
C GLN A 50 -11.96 -2.43 17.74
N THR A 51 -12.58 -1.45 17.07
CA THR A 51 -12.18 -0.03 17.17
C THR A 51 -13.14 0.81 17.99
N GLY A 52 -14.36 0.33 18.21
CA GLY A 52 -15.48 1.08 18.80
C GLY A 52 -16.05 2.15 17.87
N GLN A 53 -15.62 2.22 16.61
CA GLN A 53 -16.04 3.24 15.64
C GLN A 53 -16.84 2.62 14.50
N GLU A 54 -17.85 3.37 14.03
CA GLU A 54 -18.56 3.01 12.81
C GLU A 54 -17.60 3.08 11.61
N ALA A 55 -17.70 2.08 10.75
CA ALA A 55 -16.95 1.98 9.52
C ALA A 55 -17.90 1.83 8.34
N LYS A 56 -17.51 2.35 7.17
CA LYS A 56 -18.14 2.00 5.90
C LYS A 56 -17.17 1.18 5.09
N VAL A 57 -17.57 -0.01 4.68
CA VAL A 57 -16.76 -0.90 3.83
C VAL A 57 -17.52 -1.14 2.53
N ASP A 58 -16.82 -1.02 1.40
CA ASP A 58 -17.37 -1.29 0.08
C ASP A 58 -16.43 -2.24 -0.66
N ILE A 59 -16.88 -3.47 -0.89
CA ILE A 59 -16.14 -4.51 -1.59
C ILE A 59 -16.77 -4.70 -2.97
N GLN A 60 -16.01 -4.49 -4.03
CA GLN A 60 -16.49 -4.66 -5.40
C GLN A 60 -15.38 -5.19 -6.30
N GLY A 61 -15.57 -6.40 -6.85
CA GLY A 61 -14.72 -6.95 -7.90
C GLY A 61 -13.23 -7.03 -7.53
N GLY A 62 -12.92 -7.32 -6.26
CA GLY A 62 -11.55 -7.37 -5.75
C GLY A 62 -10.94 -6.03 -5.35
N ASN A 63 -11.71 -4.95 -5.40
CA ASN A 63 -11.38 -3.66 -4.78
C ASN A 63 -12.08 -3.56 -3.43
N VAL A 64 -11.42 -2.93 -2.47
CA VAL A 64 -11.97 -2.70 -1.13
C VAL A 64 -11.76 -1.24 -0.76
N ARG A 65 -12.84 -0.53 -0.42
CA ARG A 65 -12.78 0.81 0.17
C ARG A 65 -13.25 0.73 1.62
N ILE A 66 -12.53 1.41 2.51
CA ILE A 66 -12.80 1.46 3.94
C ILE A 66 -12.79 2.94 4.36
N GLN A 67 -13.80 3.37 5.11
CA GLN A 67 -13.87 4.69 5.72
C GLN A 67 -14.19 4.55 7.21
N ILE A 68 -13.36 5.15 8.07
CA ILE A 68 -13.54 5.17 9.54
C ILE A 68 -13.25 6.60 10.01
N GLY A 69 -14.30 7.34 10.39
CA GLY A 69 -14.18 8.78 10.67
C GLY A 69 -13.51 9.53 9.51
N ASP A 70 -12.43 10.27 9.80
CA ASP A 70 -11.63 11.02 8.79
C ASP A 70 -10.51 10.20 8.16
N THR A 71 -10.48 8.88 8.38
CA THR A 71 -9.49 7.98 7.79
C THR A 71 -10.13 7.15 6.69
N SER A 72 -9.53 7.17 5.50
CA SER A 72 -9.97 6.36 4.37
C SER A 72 -8.84 5.43 3.91
N GLY A 73 -9.21 4.30 3.34
CA GLY A 73 -8.29 3.35 2.74
C GLY A 73 -8.93 2.70 1.53
N GLU A 74 -8.15 2.45 0.50
CA GLU A 74 -8.58 1.76 -0.70
C GLU A 74 -7.52 0.77 -1.14
N VAL A 75 -7.91 -0.49 -1.31
CA VAL A 75 -7.11 -1.54 -1.92
C VAL A 75 -7.64 -1.75 -3.32
N ARG A 76 -6.82 -1.50 -4.33
CA ARG A 76 -7.16 -1.76 -5.74
C ARG A 76 -6.30 -2.89 -6.29
N LYS A 77 -6.94 -3.92 -6.85
CA LYS A 77 -6.24 -4.91 -7.67
C LYS A 77 -6.02 -4.31 -9.06
N THR A 78 -4.80 -3.88 -9.34
CA THR A 78 -4.45 -3.19 -10.58
C THR A 78 -3.04 -3.54 -11.03
N GLN A 79 -2.79 -3.45 -12.33
CA GLN A 79 -1.47 -3.56 -12.93
C GLN A 79 -0.88 -2.19 -13.31
N GLU A 80 -1.63 -1.12 -13.02
CA GLU A 80 -1.27 0.24 -13.41
C GLU A 80 -0.62 1.01 -12.26
N TRP A 81 0.31 1.89 -12.63
CA TRP A 81 0.84 2.88 -11.70
C TRP A 81 -0.22 3.95 -11.50
N SER A 82 -0.73 4.10 -10.27
CA SER A 82 -1.81 5.05 -10.01
C SER A 82 -1.40 6.47 -10.36
N ARG A 83 -2.30 7.20 -11.04
CA ARG A 83 -2.13 8.63 -11.35
C ARG A 83 -2.12 9.51 -10.09
N ASP A 84 -2.63 8.97 -8.98
CA ASP A 84 -2.66 9.64 -7.69
C ASP A 84 -1.29 9.63 -6.99
N ILE A 85 -0.36 8.75 -7.42
CA ILE A 85 1.00 8.73 -6.88
C ILE A 85 1.73 9.99 -7.40
N PRO A 86 2.38 10.78 -6.53
CA PRO A 86 3.08 11.99 -6.94
C PRO A 86 4.10 11.73 -8.07
N PRO A 87 4.14 12.56 -9.13
CA PRO A 87 4.97 12.33 -10.32
C PRO A 87 6.49 12.38 -10.03
N GLU A 88 6.87 12.94 -8.90
CA GLU A 88 8.25 12.96 -8.41
C GLU A 88 8.74 11.55 -8.04
N VAL A 89 7.82 10.65 -7.66
CA VAL A 89 8.16 9.25 -7.37
C VAL A 89 8.45 8.55 -8.69
N PRO A 90 9.65 7.98 -8.90
CA PRO A 90 9.94 7.20 -10.09
C PRO A 90 9.07 5.94 -10.08
N ARG A 91 8.42 5.66 -11.21
CA ARG A 91 7.72 4.40 -11.43
C ARG A 91 8.73 3.26 -11.47
N PHE A 92 8.43 2.17 -10.78
CA PHE A 92 9.20 0.95 -10.92
C PHE A 92 8.80 0.21 -12.20
N THR A 93 9.78 -0.11 -13.04
CA THR A 93 9.57 -0.68 -14.38
C THR A 93 10.04 -2.13 -14.51
N MET A 94 10.82 -2.64 -13.55
CA MET A 94 11.42 -3.99 -13.61
C MET A 94 10.49 -5.08 -13.06
N GLY A 95 9.17 -4.92 -13.17
CA GLY A 95 8.19 -5.86 -12.64
C GLY A 95 6.76 -5.50 -13.00
N LYS A 96 5.82 -6.32 -12.55
CA LYS A 96 4.38 -6.14 -12.75
C LYS A 96 3.72 -5.75 -11.43
N ILE A 97 3.06 -4.60 -11.43
CA ILE A 97 2.23 -4.19 -10.30
C ILE A 97 1.11 -5.23 -10.15
N GLN A 98 0.87 -5.66 -8.91
CA GLN A 98 -0.19 -6.60 -8.54
C GLN A 98 -1.35 -5.89 -7.84
N GLY A 99 -1.04 -4.81 -7.14
CA GLY A 99 -2.03 -4.01 -6.45
C GLY A 99 -1.44 -2.71 -5.94
N VAL A 100 -2.32 -1.76 -5.70
CA VAL A 100 -2.01 -0.49 -5.06
C VAL A 100 -2.98 -0.31 -3.91
N THR A 101 -2.45 -0.13 -2.72
CA THR A 101 -3.21 0.31 -1.55
C THR A 101 -2.95 1.79 -1.35
N THR A 102 -4.01 2.57 -1.22
CA THR A 102 -3.94 4.01 -0.90
C THR A 102 -4.60 4.22 0.45
N GLY A 103 -3.96 4.98 1.34
CA GLY A 103 -4.55 5.40 2.59
C GLY A 103 -4.53 6.91 2.70
N GLU A 104 -5.55 7.49 3.29
CA GLU A 104 -5.61 8.91 3.61
C GLU A 104 -6.00 9.10 5.07
N ARG A 105 -5.28 10.00 5.76
CA ARG A 105 -5.61 10.42 7.11
C ARG A 105 -5.17 11.85 7.32
N GLU A 106 -6.06 12.70 7.83
CA GLU A 106 -5.75 14.11 8.15
C GLU A 106 -5.15 14.84 6.93
N GLY A 107 -5.68 14.56 5.72
CA GLY A 107 -5.20 15.11 4.45
C GLY A 107 -3.85 14.57 3.95
N LYS A 108 -3.22 13.64 4.68
CA LYS A 108 -1.97 12.99 4.31
C LYS A 108 -2.24 11.67 3.64
N LYS A 109 -1.68 11.50 2.45
CA LYS A 109 -1.84 10.28 1.66
C LYS A 109 -0.62 9.37 1.79
N ASN A 110 -0.89 8.08 1.68
CA ASN A 110 0.12 7.07 1.48
C ASN A 110 -0.29 6.13 0.36
N TRP A 111 0.71 5.53 -0.27
CA TRP A 111 0.54 4.53 -1.31
C TRP A 111 1.46 3.37 -1.00
N ASN A 112 0.95 2.16 -1.15
CA ASN A 112 1.72 0.94 -1.06
C ASN A 112 1.50 0.16 -2.35
N ILE A 113 2.56 0.05 -3.15
CA ILE A 113 2.57 -0.60 -4.45
C ILE A 113 3.22 -1.96 -4.30
N VAL A 114 2.44 -3.02 -4.50
CA VAL A 114 2.91 -4.40 -4.47
C VAL A 114 3.29 -4.82 -5.88
N ILE A 115 4.52 -5.32 -6.04
CA ILE A 115 5.12 -5.63 -7.33
C ILE A 115 5.60 -7.08 -7.30
N LYS A 116 5.26 -7.81 -8.36
CA LYS A 116 5.77 -9.14 -8.64
C LYS A 116 6.73 -9.08 -9.81
N GLY A 117 7.84 -9.79 -9.72
CA GLY A 117 9.01 -9.65 -10.59
C GLY A 117 9.98 -8.58 -10.07
N GLY A 118 11.13 -8.52 -10.72
CA GLY A 118 12.28 -7.75 -10.25
C GLY A 118 13.49 -8.69 -10.23
N GLN A 119 14.05 -8.94 -11.41
CA GLN A 119 15.28 -9.73 -11.54
C GLN A 119 16.44 -8.80 -11.90
N GLY A 120 17.65 -9.14 -11.47
CA GLY A 120 18.89 -8.55 -12.00
C GLY A 120 19.13 -7.10 -11.57
N GLY A 121 19.33 -6.87 -10.28
CA GLY A 121 19.77 -5.56 -9.78
C GLY A 121 18.65 -4.52 -9.67
N ALA A 122 17.39 -4.96 -9.59
CA ALA A 122 16.23 -4.11 -9.38
C ALA A 122 16.37 -3.09 -8.22
N PRO A 123 16.96 -3.44 -7.05
CA PRO A 123 17.23 -2.46 -6.01
C PRO A 123 18.12 -1.31 -6.51
N ASN A 124 19.23 -1.64 -7.19
CA ASN A 124 20.18 -0.65 -7.70
C ASN A 124 19.55 0.21 -8.81
N ALA A 125 18.79 -0.38 -9.72
CA ALA A 125 18.10 0.37 -10.76
C ALA A 125 17.11 1.39 -10.17
N TYR A 126 16.37 1.01 -9.13
CA TYR A 126 15.44 1.92 -8.46
C TYR A 126 16.18 3.01 -7.65
N LEU A 127 17.28 2.65 -7.01
CA LEU A 127 18.17 3.60 -6.32
C LEU A 127 18.66 4.69 -7.27
N GLU A 128 19.15 4.31 -8.46
CA GLU A 128 19.62 5.25 -9.46
C GLU A 128 18.49 6.10 -10.04
N ALA A 129 17.29 5.54 -10.23
CA ALA A 129 16.12 6.32 -10.64
C ALA A 129 15.71 7.38 -9.61
N LEU A 130 15.80 7.06 -8.31
CA LEU A 130 15.58 8.02 -7.22
C LEU A 130 16.64 9.14 -7.23
N LYS A 131 17.91 8.79 -7.35
CA LYS A 131 19.02 9.77 -7.44
C LYS A 131 18.87 10.68 -8.66
N ALA A 132 18.56 10.12 -9.82
CA ALA A 132 18.35 10.88 -11.06
C ALA A 132 17.20 11.88 -10.94
N LYS A 133 16.19 11.58 -10.11
CA LYS A 133 15.08 12.49 -9.78
C LYS A 133 15.38 13.42 -8.60
N GLY A 134 16.61 13.47 -8.09
CA GLY A 134 17.03 14.37 -7.02
C GLY A 134 16.47 14.01 -5.63
N TRP A 135 16.18 12.72 -5.40
CA TRP A 135 15.80 12.24 -4.07
C TRP A 135 17.03 12.13 -3.16
N LYS A 136 16.89 12.54 -1.91
CA LYS A 136 17.91 12.33 -0.87
C LYS A 136 17.77 10.92 -0.31
N ILE A 137 18.77 10.07 -0.54
CA ILE A 137 18.81 8.73 0.07
C ILE A 137 19.14 8.87 1.55
N THR A 138 18.25 8.40 2.42
CA THR A 138 18.40 8.50 3.88
C THR A 138 18.88 7.19 4.50
N ALA A 139 18.54 6.05 3.89
CA ALA A 139 19.05 4.75 4.24
C ALA A 139 19.06 3.85 3.00
N THR A 140 20.06 2.99 2.88
CA THR A 140 20.12 1.99 1.81
C THR A 140 20.84 0.75 2.29
N LEU A 141 20.29 -0.42 1.98
CA LEU A 141 20.90 -1.72 2.19
C LEU A 141 20.59 -2.57 0.96
N THR A 142 21.56 -2.82 0.10
CA THR A 142 21.35 -3.59 -1.14
C THR A 142 22.37 -4.72 -1.22
N ALA A 143 21.92 -5.93 -1.52
CA ALA A 143 22.78 -7.09 -1.73
C ALA A 143 22.19 -7.95 -2.86
N GLY A 144 22.73 -7.83 -4.07
CA GLY A 144 22.17 -8.48 -5.26
C GLY A 144 20.72 -8.04 -5.52
N ASP A 145 19.81 -9.00 -5.53
CA ASP A 145 18.39 -8.78 -5.83
C ASP A 145 17.51 -8.48 -4.59
N LYS A 146 18.11 -8.41 -3.40
CA LYS A 146 17.42 -8.02 -2.17
C LYS A 146 17.91 -6.69 -1.64
N GLY A 147 17.04 -5.98 -0.93
CA GLY A 147 17.46 -4.76 -0.26
C GLY A 147 16.31 -3.88 0.22
N SER A 148 16.68 -2.81 0.90
CA SER A 148 15.80 -1.72 1.28
C SER A 148 16.41 -0.38 0.90
N ILE A 149 15.56 0.54 0.44
CA ILE A 149 15.94 1.91 0.11
C ILE A 149 14.93 2.83 0.77
N THR A 150 15.43 3.79 1.54
CA THR A 150 14.63 4.90 2.08
C THR A 150 15.15 6.20 1.49
N ALA A 151 14.25 7.01 0.96
CA ALA A 151 14.59 8.27 0.34
C ALA A 151 13.54 9.35 0.64
N GLN A 152 13.94 10.62 0.61
CA GLN A 152 13.07 11.76 0.88
C GLN A 152 13.22 12.85 -0.17
N LYS A 153 12.11 13.52 -0.48
CA LYS A 153 12.07 14.70 -1.34
C LYS A 153 10.90 15.60 -0.94
N GLY A 154 11.19 16.80 -0.44
CA GLY A 154 10.17 17.69 0.10
C GLY A 154 9.38 17.04 1.24
N ASN A 155 8.05 17.03 1.13
CA ASN A 155 7.15 16.36 2.07
C ASN A 155 6.92 14.87 1.76
N LEU A 156 7.65 14.28 0.81
CA LEU A 156 7.50 12.87 0.44
C LEU A 156 8.62 12.01 1.01
N GLU A 157 8.27 10.81 1.42
CA GLU A 157 9.19 9.73 1.73
C GLU A 157 8.83 8.48 0.94
N VAL A 158 9.86 7.84 0.40
CA VAL A 158 9.77 6.55 -0.28
C VAL A 158 10.52 5.53 0.56
N MET A 159 9.90 4.39 0.79
CA MET A 159 10.53 3.18 1.32
C MET A 159 10.26 2.03 0.36
N ALA A 160 11.31 1.54 -0.30
CA ALA A 160 11.24 0.39 -1.18
C ALA A 160 11.90 -0.81 -0.49
N LEU A 161 11.23 -1.95 -0.50
CA LEU A 161 11.74 -3.23 -0.03
C LEU A 161 11.73 -4.23 -1.19
N PHE A 162 12.84 -4.94 -1.38
CA PHE A 162 13.05 -5.93 -2.43
C PHE A 162 13.40 -7.28 -1.82
N GLU A 163 12.68 -8.32 -2.23
CA GLU A 163 12.86 -9.70 -1.78
C GLU A 163 13.25 -10.58 -2.96
N GLY A 164 14.52 -10.99 -3.01
CA GLY A 164 15.09 -11.70 -4.16
C GLY A 164 14.49 -13.09 -4.40
N GLU A 165 14.29 -13.89 -3.34
CA GLU A 165 13.76 -15.26 -3.46
C GLU A 165 12.34 -15.29 -4.03
N ARG A 166 11.49 -14.37 -3.57
CA ARG A 166 10.11 -14.24 -4.05
C ARG A 166 9.98 -13.40 -5.31
N GLN A 167 11.08 -12.79 -5.76
CA GLN A 167 11.11 -11.82 -6.85
C GLN A 167 9.98 -10.81 -6.67
N SER A 168 9.92 -10.17 -5.51
CA SER A 168 8.86 -9.23 -5.18
C SER A 168 9.46 -7.92 -4.66
N ALA A 169 8.70 -6.84 -4.86
CA ALA A 169 9.02 -5.56 -4.28
C ALA A 169 7.77 -4.90 -3.71
N VAL A 170 7.98 -4.13 -2.66
CA VAL A 170 6.96 -3.27 -2.07
C VAL A 170 7.51 -1.87 -2.03
N ILE A 171 6.82 -0.94 -2.70
CA ILE A 171 7.19 0.48 -2.69
C ILE A 171 6.12 1.22 -1.91
N THR A 172 6.53 1.77 -0.77
CA THR A 172 5.68 2.62 0.06
C THR A 172 6.05 4.07 -0.19
N VAL A 173 5.05 4.90 -0.47
CA VAL A 173 5.16 6.35 -0.58
C VAL A 173 4.32 6.96 0.53
N VAL A 174 4.88 7.89 1.29
CA VAL A 174 4.16 8.60 2.36
C VAL A 174 4.31 10.10 2.16
N GLN A 175 3.19 10.81 2.21
CA GLN A 175 3.15 12.25 2.35
C GLN A 175 3.19 12.61 3.84
N LYS A 176 4.20 13.38 4.24
CA LYS A 176 4.48 13.77 5.62
C LYS A 176 3.67 14.97 6.09
#